data_AF-A0A7X7TRV2-F1
#
_entry.id   AF-A0A7X7TRV2-F1
#
_cell.length_a   1.000
_cell.length_b   1.000
_cell.length_c   1.000
_cell.angle_alpha   90.00
_cell.angle_beta   90.00
_cell.angle_gamma   90.00
#
_symmetry.space_group_name_H-M   'P 1'
#
loop_
_entity.id
_entity.type
_entity.pdbx_description
1 polymer ?
#
loop_
_entity_poly.entity_id
_entity_poly.type
_entity_poly.pdbx_seq_one_letter_code
_entity_poly.pdbx_strand_id
1 'polypeptide(L)'
;MFDEEDEKLKNLMKLKAEIEKDLEKKGIFREKRETQKTSAVDETVLKKLRENVVVSAQLKEEESLTLYNINAQDYDSDLEAIEKAIRNFQTRTSDANRRIIFEGLLSLLNGEFEKAKRSFSQVNTTEARYDMILAKLYNGEDISNDIAQLLKGYSDSIYPLLLLLESELLRGSSLNIEKVLTILARRSLFWNLISSMYTGMANEETINKAIRERIFSSLVLMLSVYIDSSRDYPMQSHTCLNVHKAYLRGETIQAPNWCLFGQLVSEARKYLAGYKVDLGKLKKFDRAPETKLFFGFLFYNDGNYTAAQEYFRKFEMQVDHYTIYGKPLKQSKIGIEQFTGLPRDFAEINMAPGGIFETIQSYKGYDFYVYFKNLEFVRLVFSEEHCKINYKQ
;
A
#
# COMPACT_ATOMS: atom_id res chain seq x y z
N MET A 1 -30.22 41.30 -23.22
CA MET A 1 -28.79 41.26 -22.90
C MET A 1 -28.24 39.84 -22.88
N PHE A 2 -29.00 38.83 -22.41
CA PHE A 2 -28.62 37.40 -22.56
C PHE A 2 -28.75 36.85 -23.99
N ASP A 3 -29.70 37.34 -24.80
CA ASP A 3 -29.90 36.83 -26.18
C ASP A 3 -28.79 37.24 -27.17
N GLU A 4 -28.12 38.38 -26.96
CA GLU A 4 -27.01 38.83 -27.83
C GLU A 4 -25.71 38.05 -27.58
N GLU A 5 -25.49 37.56 -26.36
CA GLU A 5 -24.35 36.70 -26.03
C GLU A 5 -24.52 35.30 -26.64
N ASP A 6 -25.75 34.80 -26.68
CA ASP A 6 -26.08 33.49 -27.25
C ASP A 6 -26.00 33.49 -28.79
N GLU A 7 -26.37 34.59 -29.45
CA GLU A 7 -26.12 34.79 -30.89
C GLU A 7 -24.62 34.92 -31.21
N LYS A 8 -23.86 35.66 -30.39
CA LYS A 8 -22.39 35.74 -30.55
C LYS A 8 -21.73 34.37 -30.40
N LEU A 9 -22.18 33.56 -29.45
CA LEU A 9 -21.68 32.20 -29.24
C LEU A 9 -22.00 31.29 -30.44
N LYS A 10 -23.23 31.35 -30.97
CA LYS A 10 -23.62 30.61 -32.18
C LYS A 10 -22.82 31.03 -33.41
N ASN A 11 -22.54 32.32 -33.56
CA ASN A 11 -21.74 32.84 -34.66
C ASN A 11 -20.26 32.43 -34.55
N LEU A 12 -19.70 32.41 -33.33
CA LEU A 12 -18.36 31.89 -33.06
C LEU A 12 -18.24 30.39 -33.37
N MET A 13 -19.25 29.59 -33.03
CA MET A 13 -19.26 28.15 -33.33
C MET A 13 -19.35 27.89 -34.84
N LYS A 14 -20.15 28.66 -35.58
CA LYS A 14 -20.21 28.57 -37.04
C LYS A 14 -18.90 28.95 -37.71
N LEU A 15 -18.28 30.05 -37.25
CA LEU A 15 -16.98 30.51 -37.76
C LEU A 15 -15.89 29.47 -37.50
N LYS A 16 -15.88 28.85 -36.32
CA LYS A 16 -14.97 27.74 -36.00
C LYS A 16 -15.14 26.55 -36.95
N ALA A 17 -16.38 26.14 -37.20
CA ALA A 17 -16.67 25.01 -38.10
C ALA A 17 -16.30 25.29 -39.56
N GLU A 18 -16.43 26.54 -40.02
CA GLU A 18 -15.98 26.94 -41.36
C GLU A 18 -14.46 26.96 -41.47
N ILE A 19 -13.75 27.46 -40.45
CA ILE A 19 -12.28 27.43 -40.40
C ILE A 19 -11.76 25.99 -40.39
N GLU A 20 -12.39 25.08 -39.64
CA GLU A 20 -12.02 23.66 -39.60
C GLU A 20 -12.19 22.99 -40.98
N LYS A 21 -13.31 23.24 -41.69
CA LYS A 21 -13.51 22.76 -43.07
C LYS A 21 -12.50 23.32 -44.06
N ASP A 22 -12.12 24.59 -43.91
CA ASP A 22 -11.19 25.24 -44.83
C ASP A 22 -9.74 24.75 -44.62
N LEU A 23 -9.38 24.42 -43.36
CA LEU A 23 -8.10 23.81 -43.00
C LEU A 23 -7.99 22.33 -43.43
N GLU A 24 -9.09 21.57 -43.41
CA GLU A 24 -9.16 20.22 -43.99
C GLU A 24 -8.98 20.24 -45.51
N LYS A 25 -9.67 21.15 -46.22
CA LYS A 25 -9.52 21.31 -47.67
C LYS A 25 -8.10 21.72 -48.09
N LYS A 26 -7.40 22.49 -47.25
CA LYS A 26 -6.01 22.90 -47.47
C LYS A 26 -5.00 21.81 -47.08
N GLY A 27 -5.45 20.67 -46.55
CA GLY A 27 -4.59 19.54 -46.16
C GLY A 27 -3.72 19.81 -44.92
N ILE A 28 -3.99 20.89 -44.17
CA ILE A 28 -3.23 21.31 -43.00
C ILE A 28 -3.78 20.65 -41.73
N PHE A 29 -5.06 20.27 -41.73
CA PHE A 29 -5.72 19.58 -40.64
C PHE A 29 -6.02 18.12 -41.03
N ARG A 30 -5.47 17.16 -40.28
CA ARG A 30 -5.98 15.79 -40.23
C ARG A 30 -6.77 15.69 -38.94
N GLU A 31 -8.07 15.42 -39.02
CA GLU A 31 -8.82 14.91 -37.87
C GLU A 31 -8.01 13.76 -37.26
N LYS A 32 -7.55 13.94 -36.02
CA LYS A 32 -7.24 12.80 -35.17
C LYS A 32 -8.58 12.10 -34.96
N ARG A 33 -8.91 11.18 -35.87
CA ARG A 33 -9.77 10.05 -35.53
C ARG A 33 -9.05 9.37 -34.38
N GLU A 34 -9.45 9.73 -33.16
CA GLU A 34 -9.35 8.84 -32.02
C GLU A 34 -10.20 7.63 -32.39
N THR A 35 -9.59 6.75 -33.16
CA THR A 35 -9.86 5.34 -33.01
C THR A 35 -9.54 5.10 -31.55
N GLN A 36 -10.59 5.01 -30.73
CA GLN A 36 -10.58 4.16 -29.55
C GLN A 36 -10.19 2.76 -30.04
N LYS A 37 -8.90 2.56 -30.30
CA LYS A 37 -8.26 1.33 -29.94
C LYS A 37 -8.41 1.32 -28.43
N THR A 38 -9.42 0.59 -27.95
CA THR A 38 -9.21 -0.23 -26.77
C THR A 38 -7.77 -0.68 -26.84
N SER A 39 -6.93 -0.23 -25.89
CA SER A 39 -5.57 -0.70 -25.80
C SER A 39 -5.67 -2.18 -25.45
N ALA A 40 -5.87 -3.00 -26.48
CA ALA A 40 -5.78 -4.43 -26.39
C ALA A 40 -4.42 -4.67 -25.74
N VAL A 41 -4.51 -5.27 -24.56
CA VAL A 41 -3.43 -5.71 -23.70
C VAL A 41 -2.23 -6.04 -24.58
N ASP A 42 -1.09 -5.39 -24.33
CA ASP A 42 0.14 -5.97 -24.83
C ASP A 42 0.44 -7.13 -23.89
N GLU A 43 -0.26 -8.26 -24.07
CA GLU A 43 -0.02 -9.50 -23.34
C GLU A 43 1.45 -9.87 -23.46
N THR A 44 2.12 -9.43 -24.52
CA THR A 44 3.56 -9.58 -24.71
C THR A 44 4.37 -8.81 -23.68
N VAL A 45 3.93 -7.64 -23.21
CA VAL A 45 4.60 -6.88 -22.14
C VAL A 45 4.41 -7.59 -20.80
N LEU A 46 3.18 -7.95 -20.43
CA LEU A 46 2.93 -8.69 -19.18
C LEU A 46 3.62 -10.06 -19.18
N LYS A 47 3.60 -10.78 -20.31
CA LYS A 47 4.34 -12.02 -20.51
C LYS A 47 5.85 -11.79 -20.39
N LYS A 48 6.40 -10.73 -21.00
CA LYS A 48 7.82 -10.36 -20.83
C LYS A 48 8.16 -10.01 -19.39
N LEU A 49 7.29 -9.37 -18.61
CA LEU A 49 7.55 -9.19 -17.17
C LEU A 49 7.50 -10.49 -16.40
N ARG A 50 6.51 -11.36 -16.66
CA ARG A 50 6.47 -12.69 -16.04
C ARG A 50 7.75 -13.47 -16.36
N GLU A 51 8.20 -13.43 -17.61
CA GLU A 51 9.45 -14.05 -18.06
C GLU A 51 10.69 -13.38 -17.44
N ASN A 52 10.73 -12.05 -17.32
CA ASN A 52 11.88 -11.31 -16.77
C ASN A 52 11.98 -11.36 -15.24
N VAL A 53 10.84 -11.41 -14.52
CA VAL A 53 10.80 -11.59 -13.06
C VAL A 53 11.39 -12.95 -12.67
N VAL A 54 11.28 -13.95 -13.55
CA VAL A 54 11.82 -15.30 -13.35
C VAL A 54 13.35 -15.36 -13.56
N VAL A 55 13.99 -14.37 -14.21
CA VAL A 55 15.39 -14.45 -14.67
C VAL A 55 16.39 -13.69 -13.76
N SER A 56 16.05 -13.48 -12.48
CA SER A 56 16.88 -12.89 -11.41
C SER A 56 17.05 -11.37 -11.46
N ALA A 57 16.43 -10.68 -10.50
CA ALA A 57 16.93 -9.38 -10.05
C ALA A 57 18.19 -9.64 -9.21
N GLN A 58 19.33 -9.17 -9.69
CA GLN A 58 20.59 -9.22 -8.95
C GLN A 58 20.75 -7.88 -8.26
N LEU A 59 20.69 -7.89 -6.92
CA LEU A 59 21.00 -6.71 -6.12
C LEU A 59 22.39 -6.18 -6.51
N LYS A 60 22.47 -4.89 -6.82
CA LYS A 60 23.74 -4.21 -7.06
C LYS A 60 24.16 -3.48 -5.81
N GLU A 61 25.44 -3.57 -5.47
CA GLU A 61 26.00 -2.97 -4.26
C GLU A 61 25.72 -1.46 -4.18
N GLU A 62 26.04 -0.72 -5.24
CA GLU A 62 25.94 0.73 -5.32
C GLU A 62 24.50 1.26 -5.29
N GLU A 63 23.51 0.42 -5.63
CA GLU A 63 22.09 0.77 -5.64
C GLU A 63 21.37 0.24 -4.38
N SER A 64 22.04 -0.49 -3.48
CA SER A 64 21.42 -1.20 -2.34
C SER A 64 21.69 -0.55 -0.98
N LEU A 65 21.72 0.79 -0.94
CA LEU A 65 22.15 1.54 0.23
C LEU A 65 21.06 1.75 1.30
N THR A 66 19.80 1.42 1.01
CA THR A 66 18.68 1.46 1.97
C THR A 66 17.79 0.23 1.77
N LEU A 67 16.99 -0.15 2.77
CA LEU A 67 16.00 -1.25 2.61
C LEU A 67 15.00 -0.97 1.49
N TYR A 68 14.58 0.29 1.30
CA TYR A 68 13.70 0.67 0.20
C TYR A 68 14.36 0.42 -1.17
N ASN A 69 15.65 0.74 -1.35
CA ASN A 69 16.31 0.51 -2.64
C ASN A 69 16.55 -0.98 -2.92
N ILE A 70 16.79 -1.79 -1.88
CA ILE A 70 16.87 -3.24 -2.00
C ILE A 70 15.53 -3.78 -2.50
N ASN A 71 14.44 -3.42 -1.83
CA ASN A 71 13.07 -3.85 -2.19
C ASN A 71 12.65 -3.36 -3.58
N ALA A 72 13.12 -2.18 -3.99
CA ALA A 72 12.87 -1.65 -5.33
C ALA A 72 13.54 -2.50 -6.44
N GLN A 73 14.71 -3.07 -6.17
CA GLN A 73 15.43 -3.94 -7.11
C GLN A 73 14.85 -5.36 -7.11
N ASP A 74 14.70 -5.96 -5.93
CA ASP A 74 14.25 -7.34 -5.78
C ASP A 74 13.30 -7.53 -4.60
N TYR A 75 12.02 -7.29 -4.86
CA TYR A 75 10.96 -7.45 -3.86
C TYR A 75 10.63 -8.93 -3.54
N ASP A 76 11.06 -9.90 -4.35
CA ASP A 76 10.74 -11.33 -4.12
C ASP A 76 11.75 -12.03 -3.21
N SER A 77 12.92 -11.43 -3.00
CA SER A 77 13.92 -11.96 -2.07
C SER A 77 13.36 -11.98 -0.65
N ASP A 78 13.49 -13.12 0.03
CA ASP A 78 13.20 -13.22 1.45
C ASP A 78 14.30 -12.55 2.29
N LEU A 79 13.98 -12.31 3.57
CA LEU A 79 14.92 -11.70 4.52
C LEU A 79 16.27 -12.43 4.65
N GLU A 80 16.30 -13.76 4.54
CA GLU A 80 17.55 -14.52 4.67
C GLU A 80 18.46 -14.27 3.45
N ALA A 81 17.88 -14.23 2.26
CA ALA A 81 18.56 -13.87 1.03
C ALA A 81 19.09 -12.43 1.06
N ILE A 82 18.27 -11.48 1.55
CA ILE A 82 18.65 -10.07 1.71
C ILE A 82 19.83 -9.95 2.69
N GLU A 83 19.75 -10.55 3.88
CA GLU A 83 20.83 -10.51 4.87
C GLU A 83 22.13 -11.11 4.31
N LYS A 84 22.03 -12.23 3.57
CA LYS A 84 23.18 -12.86 2.92
C LYS A 84 23.80 -11.94 1.85
N ALA A 85 22.98 -11.27 1.04
CA ALA A 85 23.45 -10.33 0.03
C ALA A 85 24.17 -9.13 0.67
N ILE A 86 23.58 -8.51 1.71
CA ILE A 86 24.18 -7.37 2.42
C ILE A 86 25.52 -7.79 3.07
N ARG A 87 25.60 -8.98 3.69
CA ARG A 87 26.88 -9.50 4.22
C ARG A 87 27.92 -9.66 3.12
N ASN A 88 27.55 -10.19 1.97
CA ASN A 88 28.47 -10.31 0.83
C ASN A 88 28.97 -8.94 0.37
N PHE A 89 28.10 -7.94 0.25
CA PHE A 89 28.50 -6.57 -0.09
C PHE A 89 29.44 -5.96 0.95
N GLN A 90 29.12 -6.10 2.24
CA GLN A 90 29.95 -5.61 3.34
C GLN A 90 31.39 -6.18 3.27
N THR A 91 31.53 -7.48 2.98
CA THR A 91 32.85 -8.13 2.90
C THR A 91 33.65 -7.77 1.65
N ARG A 92 32.99 -7.50 0.53
CA ARG A 92 33.64 -7.32 -0.78
C ARG A 92 33.88 -5.86 -1.16
N THR A 93 33.05 -4.94 -0.67
CA THR A 93 33.15 -3.53 -1.03
C THR A 93 34.50 -2.97 -0.60
N SER A 94 35.13 -2.17 -1.47
CA SER A 94 36.34 -1.41 -1.14
C SER A 94 36.00 -0.03 -0.54
N ASP A 95 34.76 0.42 -0.65
CA ASP A 95 34.29 1.70 -0.13
C ASP A 95 33.98 1.61 1.37
N ALA A 96 34.72 2.38 2.17
CA ALA A 96 34.56 2.39 3.62
C ALA A 96 33.16 2.88 4.05
N ASN A 97 32.58 3.86 3.37
CA ASN A 97 31.27 4.40 3.70
C ASN A 97 30.18 3.35 3.43
N ARG A 98 30.25 2.67 2.29
CA ARG A 98 29.30 1.59 1.98
C ARG A 98 29.40 0.44 2.97
N ARG A 99 30.62 0.05 3.35
CA ARG A 99 30.82 -0.98 4.36
C ARG A 99 30.12 -0.64 5.68
N ILE A 100 30.22 0.61 6.12
CA ILE A 100 29.55 1.10 7.33
C ILE A 100 28.02 1.11 7.17
N ILE A 101 27.50 1.53 6.00
CA ILE A 101 26.07 1.47 5.70
C ILE A 101 25.55 0.03 5.77
N PHE A 102 26.24 -0.92 5.14
CA PHE A 102 25.84 -2.34 5.18
C PHE A 102 25.89 -2.93 6.59
N GLU A 103 26.86 -2.53 7.41
CA GLU A 103 26.88 -2.89 8.84
C GLU A 103 25.65 -2.35 9.59
N GLY A 104 25.30 -1.10 9.32
CA GLY A 104 24.11 -0.46 9.88
C GLY A 104 22.82 -1.16 9.47
N LEU A 105 22.68 -1.51 8.18
CA LEU A 105 21.50 -2.21 7.66
C LEU A 105 21.35 -3.61 8.28
N LEU A 106 22.44 -4.36 8.44
CA LEU A 106 22.42 -5.64 9.16
C LEU A 106 22.01 -5.47 10.62
N SER A 107 22.51 -4.42 11.28
CA SER A 107 22.14 -4.12 12.67
C SER A 107 20.65 -3.76 12.77
N LEU A 108 20.13 -2.98 11.81
CA LEU A 108 18.73 -2.59 11.73
C LEU A 108 17.79 -3.80 11.54
N LEU A 109 18.10 -4.69 10.59
CA LEU A 109 17.33 -5.93 10.33
C LEU A 109 17.27 -6.86 11.55
N ASN A 110 18.31 -6.83 12.39
CA ASN A 110 18.40 -7.60 13.63
C ASN A 110 17.75 -6.90 14.84
N GLY A 111 17.22 -5.68 14.67
CA GLY A 111 16.65 -4.89 15.77
C GLY A 111 17.70 -4.27 16.70
N GLU A 112 18.97 -4.23 16.31
CA GLU A 112 20.08 -3.62 17.05
C GLU A 112 20.11 -2.10 16.79
N PHE A 113 19.03 -1.38 17.13
CA PHE A 113 18.81 0.01 16.71
C PHE A 113 19.91 0.99 17.12
N GLU A 114 20.42 0.89 18.36
CA GLU A 114 21.51 1.77 18.83
C GLU A 114 22.79 1.58 18.04
N LYS A 115 23.10 0.33 17.66
CA LYS A 115 24.28 0.02 16.84
C LYS A 115 24.08 0.52 15.41
N ALA A 116 22.91 0.29 14.83
CA ALA A 116 22.54 0.81 13.51
C ALA A 116 22.71 2.33 13.44
N LYS A 117 22.16 3.07 14.41
CA LYS A 117 22.30 4.54 14.51
C LYS A 117 23.77 4.98 14.56
N ARG A 118 24.60 4.32 15.38
CA ARG A 118 26.03 4.64 15.47
C ARG A 118 26.76 4.40 14.15
N SER A 119 26.48 3.31 13.44
CA SER A 119 27.05 3.05 12.12
C SER A 119 26.66 4.15 11.13
N PHE A 120 25.36 4.41 10.97
CA PHE A 120 24.88 5.40 10.00
C PHE A 120 25.36 6.83 10.28
N SER A 121 25.52 7.21 11.56
CA SER A 121 26.00 8.55 11.94
C SER A 121 27.43 8.88 11.48
N GLN A 122 28.23 7.86 11.13
CA GLN A 122 29.61 8.03 10.67
C GLN A 122 29.70 8.40 9.17
N VAL A 123 28.59 8.28 8.43
CA VAL A 123 28.56 8.47 6.98
C VAL A 123 27.68 9.67 6.64
N ASN A 124 28.24 10.62 5.91
CA ASN A 124 27.52 11.85 5.52
C ASN A 124 26.90 11.72 4.11
N THR A 125 25.97 10.79 3.93
CA THR A 125 25.15 10.64 2.71
C THR A 125 23.67 10.76 3.03
N THR A 126 22.84 10.99 2.02
CA THR A 126 21.39 11.10 2.20
C THR A 126 20.78 9.77 2.64
N GLU A 127 21.29 8.66 2.11
CA GLU A 127 20.91 7.28 2.43
C GLU A 127 21.22 6.96 3.88
N ALA A 128 22.45 7.20 4.34
CA ALA A 128 22.82 6.95 5.73
C ALA A 128 22.00 7.82 6.70
N ARG A 129 21.71 9.08 6.34
CA ARG A 129 20.81 9.93 7.12
C ARG A 129 19.40 9.36 7.18
N TYR A 130 18.86 8.89 6.06
CA TYR A 130 17.55 8.22 6.02
C TYR A 130 17.51 7.00 6.93
N ASP A 131 18.47 6.08 6.80
CA ASP A 131 18.49 4.84 7.59
C ASP A 131 18.73 5.10 9.08
N MET A 132 19.51 6.13 9.42
CA MET A 132 19.67 6.57 10.81
C MET A 132 18.32 7.02 11.40
N ILE A 133 17.55 7.81 10.66
CA ILE A 133 16.25 8.30 11.11
C ILE A 133 15.23 7.15 11.17
N LEU A 134 15.30 6.21 10.22
CA LEU A 134 14.49 4.99 10.25
C LEU A 134 14.79 4.15 11.50
N ALA A 135 16.07 4.00 11.86
CA ALA A 135 16.46 3.30 13.09
C ALA A 135 15.94 4.00 14.36
N LYS A 136 15.95 5.34 14.40
CA LYS A 136 15.31 6.11 15.49
C LYS A 136 13.81 5.84 15.56
N LEU A 137 13.13 5.86 14.41
CA LEU A 137 11.69 5.62 14.32
C LEU A 137 11.31 4.24 14.86
N TYR A 138 12.02 3.18 14.44
CA TYR A 138 11.79 1.82 14.91
C TYR A 138 12.16 1.61 16.38
N ASN A 139 13.07 2.43 16.91
CA ASN A 139 13.38 2.49 18.34
C ASN A 139 12.33 3.28 19.17
N GLY A 140 11.28 3.83 18.52
CA GLY A 140 10.21 4.57 19.17
C GLY A 140 10.51 6.04 19.46
N GLU A 141 11.56 6.61 18.86
CA GLU A 141 11.91 8.02 19.01
C GLU A 141 11.03 8.93 18.12
N ASP A 142 10.80 10.18 18.54
CA ASP A 142 10.13 11.19 17.70
C ASP A 142 11.10 11.77 16.67
N ILE A 143 10.84 11.48 15.40
CA ILE A 143 11.67 11.89 14.26
C ILE A 143 11.15 13.15 13.53
N SER A 144 10.13 13.83 14.05
CA SER A 144 9.47 14.94 13.35
C SER A 144 10.45 16.06 12.94
N ASN A 145 11.37 16.42 13.83
CA ASN A 145 12.41 17.41 13.55
C ASN A 145 13.47 16.88 12.58
N ASP A 146 13.84 15.60 12.67
CA ASP A 146 14.80 14.98 11.76
C ASP A 146 14.26 14.97 10.32
N ILE A 147 12.99 14.59 10.12
CA ILE A 147 12.32 14.63 8.81
C ILE A 147 12.32 16.07 8.27
N ALA A 148 11.95 17.05 9.10
CA ALA A 148 11.90 18.45 8.67
C ALA A 148 13.27 18.98 8.23
N GLN A 149 14.35 18.56 8.90
CA GLN A 149 15.72 18.90 8.50
C GLN A 149 16.11 18.19 7.20
N LEU A 150 15.78 16.91 7.05
CA LEU A 150 16.08 16.15 5.83
C LEU A 150 15.35 16.74 4.62
N LEU A 151 14.08 17.14 4.78
CA LEU A 151 13.28 17.77 3.73
C LEU A 151 13.87 19.13 3.30
N LYS A 152 14.41 19.92 4.24
CA LYS A 152 15.07 21.20 3.94
C LYS A 152 16.41 21.02 3.22
N GLY A 153 17.19 20.01 3.60
CA GLY A 153 18.50 19.74 3.01
C GLY A 153 18.43 19.00 1.67
N TYR A 154 17.39 18.20 1.46
CA TYR A 154 17.27 17.27 0.33
C TYR A 154 15.83 17.19 -0.19
N SER A 155 15.25 18.33 -0.59
CA SER A 155 13.83 18.43 -1.02
C SER A 155 13.45 17.52 -2.19
N ASP A 156 14.41 17.22 -3.06
CA ASP A 156 14.22 16.37 -4.24
C ASP A 156 14.32 14.88 -3.90
N SER A 157 14.90 14.54 -2.75
CA SER A 157 14.97 13.16 -2.27
C SER A 157 13.58 12.61 -1.95
N ILE A 158 13.39 11.33 -2.21
CA ILE A 158 12.18 10.60 -1.85
C ILE A 158 12.16 10.24 -0.36
N TYR A 159 13.32 10.12 0.28
CA TYR A 159 13.50 9.58 1.63
C TYR A 159 12.71 10.30 2.74
N PRO A 160 12.62 11.65 2.77
CA PRO A 160 11.77 12.32 3.76
C PRO A 160 10.29 11.92 3.64
N LEU A 161 9.80 11.71 2.42
CA LEU A 161 8.41 11.30 2.17
C LEU A 161 8.19 9.85 2.59
N LEU A 162 9.17 8.97 2.39
CA LEU A 162 9.13 7.59 2.89
C LEU A 162 9.06 7.53 4.42
N LEU A 163 9.87 8.33 5.13
CA LEU A 163 9.83 8.42 6.59
C LEU A 163 8.50 8.92 7.12
N LEU A 164 7.86 9.89 6.42
CA LEU A 164 6.52 10.34 6.77
C LEU A 164 5.50 9.20 6.65
N LEU A 165 5.52 8.45 5.55
CA LEU A 165 4.63 7.30 5.38
C LEU A 165 4.84 6.24 6.47
N GLU A 166 6.09 5.82 6.72
CA GLU A 166 6.41 4.85 7.78
C GLU A 166 5.95 5.33 9.16
N SER A 167 6.19 6.61 9.49
CA SER A 167 5.74 7.19 10.75
C SER A 167 4.22 7.13 10.90
N GLU A 168 3.46 7.47 9.86
CA GLU A 168 1.99 7.40 9.87
C GLU A 168 1.49 5.94 9.98
N LEU A 169 2.13 5.00 9.29
CA LEU A 169 1.83 3.57 9.38
C LEU A 169 2.05 3.04 10.81
N LEU A 170 3.14 3.42 11.48
CA LEU A 170 3.43 2.98 12.86
C LEU A 170 2.53 3.64 13.92
N ARG A 171 2.07 4.87 13.65
CA ARG A 171 1.02 5.52 14.45
C ARG A 171 -0.35 4.90 14.19
N GLY A 172 -0.53 4.20 13.06
CA GLY A 172 -1.79 3.65 12.62
C GLY A 172 -2.80 4.73 12.24
N SER A 173 -2.34 5.85 11.67
CA SER A 173 -3.18 6.96 11.21
C SER A 173 -3.16 7.07 9.69
N SER A 174 -4.31 7.34 9.08
CA SER A 174 -4.42 7.55 7.63
C SER A 174 -4.41 9.03 7.22
N LEU A 175 -4.37 9.97 8.18
CA LEU A 175 -4.68 11.39 7.96
C LEU A 175 -3.75 12.09 6.94
N ASN A 176 -2.47 11.73 6.92
CA ASN A 176 -1.48 12.38 6.06
C ASN A 176 -1.01 11.52 4.88
N ILE A 177 -1.39 10.24 4.85
CA ILE A 177 -0.94 9.27 3.85
C ILE A 177 -1.25 9.76 2.42
N GLU A 178 -2.48 10.19 2.16
CA GLU A 178 -2.91 10.63 0.83
C GLU A 178 -2.14 11.84 0.31
N LYS A 179 -1.85 12.81 1.20
CA LYS A 179 -1.09 14.02 0.85
C LYS A 179 0.33 13.65 0.42
N VAL A 180 0.97 12.76 1.18
CA VAL A 180 2.32 12.29 0.86
C VAL A 180 2.32 11.46 -0.43
N LEU A 181 1.36 10.55 -0.60
CA LEU A 181 1.20 9.77 -1.83
C LEU A 181 0.97 10.65 -3.07
N THR A 182 0.21 11.74 -2.94
CA THR A 182 -0.02 12.70 -4.04
C THR A 182 1.29 13.34 -4.52
N ILE A 183 2.22 13.63 -3.60
CA ILE A 183 3.54 14.17 -3.94
C ILE A 183 4.39 13.09 -4.60
N LEU A 184 4.42 11.88 -4.04
CA LEU A 184 5.17 10.74 -4.57
C LEU A 184 4.70 10.31 -5.97
N ALA A 185 3.39 10.30 -6.20
CA ALA A 185 2.78 9.94 -7.47
C ALA A 185 3.18 10.86 -8.64
N ARG A 186 3.60 12.10 -8.35
CA ARG A 186 4.14 13.02 -9.35
C ARG A 186 5.60 12.73 -9.71
N ARG A 187 6.32 12.00 -8.85
CA ARG A 187 7.75 11.68 -8.99
C ARG A 187 8.01 10.30 -9.58
N SER A 188 7.05 9.38 -9.49
CA SER A 188 7.20 7.99 -9.96
C SER A 188 5.85 7.38 -10.37
N LEU A 189 5.87 6.65 -11.49
CA LEU A 189 4.76 5.85 -12.02
C LEU A 189 4.42 4.67 -11.10
N PHE A 190 5.41 4.06 -10.43
CA PHE A 190 5.15 3.08 -9.38
C PHE A 190 4.38 3.73 -8.22
N TRP A 191 4.82 4.89 -7.73
CA TRP A 191 4.09 5.60 -6.67
C TRP A 191 2.72 6.10 -7.13
N ASN A 192 2.55 6.41 -8.41
CA ASN A 192 1.23 6.69 -8.99
C ASN A 192 0.30 5.48 -8.91
N LEU A 193 0.81 4.27 -9.18
CA LEU A 193 0.06 3.03 -8.96
C LEU A 193 -0.30 2.86 -7.48
N ILE A 194 0.65 2.99 -6.55
CA ILE A 194 0.39 2.84 -5.10
C ILE A 194 -0.68 3.85 -4.64
N SER A 195 -0.58 5.11 -5.07
CA SER A 195 -1.59 6.13 -4.78
C SER A 195 -2.96 5.75 -5.34
N SER A 196 -3.02 5.20 -6.56
CA SER A 196 -4.27 4.79 -7.19
C SER A 196 -4.89 3.56 -6.52
N MET A 197 -4.07 2.62 -6.05
CA MET A 197 -4.52 1.47 -5.26
C MET A 197 -5.13 1.95 -3.94
N TYR A 198 -4.45 2.88 -3.26
CA TYR A 198 -4.90 3.46 -1.99
C TYR A 198 -6.23 4.22 -2.12
N THR A 199 -6.45 4.95 -3.23
CA THR A 199 -7.70 5.68 -3.47
C THR A 199 -8.80 4.87 -4.14
N GLY A 200 -8.54 3.61 -4.50
CA GLY A 200 -9.49 2.76 -5.24
C GLY A 200 -9.70 3.18 -6.70
N MET A 201 -8.76 3.93 -7.29
CA MET A 201 -8.81 4.41 -8.68
C MET A 201 -7.86 3.67 -9.62
N ALA A 202 -7.14 2.66 -9.12
CA ALA A 202 -6.20 1.89 -9.93
C ALA A 202 -6.90 1.12 -11.05
N ASN A 203 -6.25 1.10 -12.21
CA ASN A 203 -6.73 0.43 -13.41
C ASN A 203 -5.55 -0.16 -14.21
N GLU A 204 -5.85 -0.84 -15.31
CA GLU A 204 -4.83 -1.47 -16.13
C GLU A 204 -3.79 -0.49 -16.70
N GLU A 205 -4.19 0.74 -17.01
CA GLU A 205 -3.28 1.76 -17.52
C GLU A 205 -2.22 2.15 -16.48
N THR A 206 -2.64 2.31 -15.21
CA THR A 206 -1.72 2.61 -14.10
C THR A 206 -0.70 1.49 -13.89
N ILE A 207 -1.10 0.22 -14.01
CA ILE A 207 -0.19 -0.94 -13.97
C ILE A 207 0.82 -0.90 -15.11
N ASN A 208 0.34 -0.71 -16.34
CA ASN A 208 1.19 -0.67 -17.53
C ASN A 208 2.22 0.46 -17.49
N LYS A 209 1.88 1.58 -16.85
CA LYS A 209 2.81 2.68 -16.59
C LYS A 209 3.84 2.30 -15.54
N ALA A 210 3.43 1.79 -14.38
CA ALA A 210 4.33 1.40 -13.28
C ALA A 210 5.38 0.36 -13.71
N ILE A 211 4.95 -0.61 -14.51
CA ILE A 211 5.81 -1.63 -15.13
C ILE A 211 7.05 -1.03 -15.83
N ARG A 212 6.92 0.14 -16.46
CA ARG A 212 8.00 0.74 -17.26
C ARG A 212 9.16 1.23 -16.40
N GLU A 213 8.94 1.51 -15.12
CA GLU A 213 10.00 1.92 -14.20
C GLU A 213 10.91 0.76 -13.78
N ARG A 214 10.45 -0.49 -13.96
CA ARG A 214 11.21 -1.70 -13.62
C ARG A 214 11.68 -1.78 -12.16
N ILE A 215 10.99 -1.08 -11.26
CA ILE A 215 11.16 -1.20 -9.82
C ILE A 215 9.97 -1.98 -9.23
N PHE A 216 10.20 -2.70 -8.14
CA PHE A 216 9.16 -3.45 -7.43
C PHE A 216 8.38 -4.41 -8.34
N SER A 217 9.05 -5.04 -9.32
CA SER A 217 8.39 -5.80 -10.40
C SER A 217 7.44 -6.88 -9.87
N SER A 218 7.87 -7.66 -8.88
CA SER A 218 7.04 -8.70 -8.23
C SER A 218 5.83 -8.12 -7.52
N LEU A 219 5.99 -7.00 -6.81
CA LEU A 219 4.88 -6.30 -6.15
C LEU A 219 3.89 -5.75 -7.18
N VAL A 220 4.36 -5.14 -8.28
CA VAL A 220 3.48 -4.64 -9.36
C VAL A 220 2.66 -5.78 -9.98
N LEU A 221 3.27 -6.96 -10.19
CA LEU A 221 2.53 -8.14 -10.66
C LEU A 221 1.45 -8.56 -9.66
N MET A 222 1.74 -8.54 -8.36
CA MET A 222 0.78 -8.90 -7.31
C MET A 222 -0.39 -7.92 -7.28
N LEU A 223 -0.11 -6.62 -7.30
CA LEU A 223 -1.12 -5.56 -7.34
C LEU A 223 -2.00 -5.65 -8.59
N SER A 224 -1.48 -6.16 -9.70
CA SER A 224 -2.26 -6.36 -10.91
C SER A 224 -3.40 -7.39 -10.73
N VAL A 225 -3.23 -8.37 -9.83
CA VAL A 225 -4.27 -9.38 -9.51
C VAL A 225 -5.41 -8.77 -8.68
N TYR A 226 -5.11 -7.74 -7.87
CA TYR A 226 -6.15 -6.98 -7.15
C TYR A 226 -7.06 -6.19 -8.10
N ILE A 227 -6.56 -5.80 -9.28
CA ILE A 227 -7.34 -5.10 -10.30
C ILE A 227 -8.07 -6.09 -11.21
N ASP A 228 -7.41 -7.19 -11.57
CA ASP A 228 -7.95 -8.23 -12.42
C ASP A 228 -7.59 -9.62 -11.88
N SER A 229 -8.58 -10.26 -11.25
CA SER A 229 -8.42 -11.57 -10.62
C SER A 229 -8.18 -12.72 -11.59
N SER A 230 -8.32 -12.52 -12.91
CA SER A 230 -8.02 -13.53 -13.92
C SER A 230 -6.51 -13.68 -14.17
N ARG A 231 -5.71 -12.72 -13.70
CA ARG A 231 -4.26 -12.71 -13.95
C ARG A 231 -3.54 -13.77 -13.13
N ASP A 232 -2.71 -14.54 -13.81
CA ASP A 232 -1.80 -15.46 -13.15
C ASP A 232 -0.61 -14.75 -12.50
N TYR A 233 -0.15 -15.33 -11.40
CA TYR A 233 0.90 -14.83 -10.53
C TYR A 233 1.84 -15.98 -10.11
N PRO A 234 3.16 -15.86 -10.38
CA PRO A 234 4.10 -16.94 -10.16
C PRO A 234 4.23 -17.35 -8.68
N MET A 235 4.90 -18.48 -8.43
CA MET A 235 5.36 -18.82 -7.07
C MET A 235 6.55 -17.94 -6.70
N GLN A 236 6.58 -17.53 -5.44
CA GLN A 236 7.46 -16.49 -4.93
C GLN A 236 7.92 -16.84 -3.52
N SER A 237 9.05 -16.30 -3.10
CA SER A 237 9.68 -16.64 -1.82
C SER A 237 9.24 -15.69 -0.71
N HIS A 238 8.97 -14.44 -1.07
CA HIS A 238 8.62 -13.36 -0.14
C HIS A 238 7.28 -13.58 0.60
N THR A 239 7.25 -13.31 1.91
CA THR A 239 6.07 -13.59 2.77
C THR A 239 4.85 -12.80 2.33
N CYS A 240 4.99 -11.48 2.11
CA CYS A 240 3.84 -10.63 1.77
C CYS A 240 3.17 -11.08 0.47
N LEU A 241 3.97 -11.54 -0.50
CA LEU A 241 3.49 -11.97 -1.81
C LEU A 241 2.71 -13.29 -1.68
N ASN A 242 3.25 -14.24 -0.92
CA ASN A 242 2.60 -15.52 -0.64
C ASN A 242 1.29 -15.35 0.15
N VAL A 243 1.29 -14.50 1.18
CA VAL A 243 0.10 -14.22 1.98
C VAL A 243 -1.00 -13.58 1.12
N HIS A 244 -0.67 -12.56 0.33
CA HIS A 244 -1.66 -11.89 -0.53
C HIS A 244 -2.18 -12.81 -1.65
N LYS A 245 -1.32 -13.66 -2.21
CA LYS A 245 -1.72 -14.67 -3.18
C LYS A 245 -2.74 -15.64 -2.59
N ALA A 246 -2.43 -16.22 -1.42
CA ALA A 246 -3.33 -17.15 -0.75
C ALA A 246 -4.66 -16.47 -0.37
N TYR A 247 -4.62 -15.21 0.05
CA TYR A 247 -5.82 -14.40 0.29
C TYR A 247 -6.68 -14.27 -0.97
N LEU A 248 -6.10 -13.83 -2.08
CA LEU A 248 -6.82 -13.60 -3.35
C LEU A 248 -7.41 -14.90 -3.94
N ARG A 249 -6.76 -16.04 -3.72
CA ARG A 249 -7.22 -17.36 -4.18
C ARG A 249 -8.16 -18.07 -3.21
N GLY A 250 -8.39 -17.51 -2.02
CA GLY A 250 -9.15 -18.17 -0.95
C GLY A 250 -8.45 -19.41 -0.38
N GLU A 251 -7.14 -19.54 -0.60
CA GLU A 251 -6.31 -20.65 -0.09
C GLU A 251 -5.92 -20.41 1.37
N THR A 252 -5.48 -21.47 2.06
CA THR A 252 -4.99 -21.37 3.45
C THR A 252 -3.77 -20.45 3.53
N ILE A 253 -3.83 -19.47 4.44
CA ILE A 253 -2.73 -18.53 4.67
C ILE A 253 -1.82 -19.08 5.75
N GLN A 254 -0.54 -19.23 5.42
CA GLN A 254 0.52 -19.44 6.40
C GLN A 254 1.28 -18.13 6.56
N ALA A 255 1.02 -17.43 7.66
CA ALA A 255 1.64 -16.14 7.95
C ALA A 255 2.48 -16.22 9.22
N PRO A 256 3.70 -15.66 9.22
CA PRO A 256 4.48 -15.45 10.43
C PRO A 256 3.73 -14.61 11.46
N ASN A 257 4.09 -14.75 12.73
CA ASN A 257 3.40 -14.07 13.84
C ASN A 257 3.51 -12.54 13.79
N TRP A 258 4.43 -11.97 13.01
CA TRP A 258 4.63 -10.54 12.82
C TRP A 258 3.91 -9.99 11.58
N CYS A 259 3.29 -10.84 10.76
CA CYS A 259 2.54 -10.42 9.56
C CYS A 259 1.10 -10.01 9.93
N LEU A 260 0.84 -8.71 10.05
CA LEU A 260 -0.47 -8.18 10.44
C LEU A 260 -1.61 -8.71 9.56
N PHE A 261 -1.49 -8.53 8.23
CA PHE A 261 -2.53 -8.90 7.28
C PHE A 261 -2.85 -10.40 7.37
N GLY A 262 -1.83 -11.25 7.33
CA GLY A 262 -2.01 -12.69 7.37
C GLY A 262 -2.54 -13.21 8.72
N GLN A 263 -2.16 -12.59 9.85
CA GLN A 263 -2.73 -12.93 11.16
C GLN A 263 -4.21 -12.54 11.26
N LEU A 264 -4.59 -11.33 10.80
CA LEU A 264 -6.00 -10.90 10.80
C LEU A 264 -6.88 -11.82 9.96
N VAL A 265 -6.48 -12.13 8.72
CA VAL A 265 -7.26 -13.03 7.85
C VAL A 265 -7.38 -14.42 8.48
N SER A 266 -6.28 -14.96 9.01
CA SER A 266 -6.26 -16.28 9.66
C SER A 266 -7.20 -16.36 10.86
N GLU A 267 -7.17 -15.36 11.74
CA GLU A 267 -8.02 -15.32 12.92
C GLU A 267 -9.49 -15.04 12.56
N ALA A 268 -9.77 -14.23 11.54
CA ALA A 268 -11.12 -14.03 11.02
C ALA A 268 -11.73 -15.33 10.48
N ARG A 269 -10.97 -16.09 9.67
CA ARG A 269 -11.41 -17.40 9.14
C ARG A 269 -11.66 -18.41 10.27
N LYS A 270 -10.79 -18.46 11.28
CA LYS A 270 -11.01 -19.30 12.47
C LYS A 270 -12.29 -18.94 13.22
N TYR A 271 -12.55 -17.65 13.41
CA TYR A 271 -13.74 -17.17 14.11
C TYR A 271 -15.03 -17.49 13.36
N LEU A 272 -15.05 -17.32 12.03
CA LEU A 272 -16.17 -17.74 11.18
C LEU A 272 -16.43 -19.26 11.26
N ALA A 273 -15.38 -20.06 11.39
CA ALA A 273 -15.48 -21.51 11.57
C ALA A 273 -15.88 -21.93 13.00
N GLY A 274 -16.13 -20.99 13.92
CA GLY A 274 -16.62 -21.25 15.27
C GLY A 274 -15.51 -21.45 16.32
N TYR A 275 -14.24 -21.24 15.97
CA TYR A 275 -13.13 -21.33 16.93
C TYR A 275 -12.95 -20.01 17.69
N LYS A 276 -12.35 -20.10 18.89
CA LYS A 276 -11.96 -18.90 19.65
C LYS A 276 -10.77 -18.21 18.97
N VAL A 277 -10.86 -16.88 18.89
CA VAL A 277 -9.76 -16.02 18.43
C VAL A 277 -8.68 -15.93 19.52
N ASP A 278 -7.42 -16.01 19.10
CA ASP A 278 -6.29 -15.73 19.98
C ASP A 278 -6.01 -14.22 20.03
N LEU A 279 -6.64 -13.53 20.99
CA LEU A 279 -6.46 -12.09 21.18
C LEU A 279 -4.99 -11.70 21.42
N GLY A 280 -4.19 -12.60 22.01
CA GLY A 280 -2.78 -12.37 22.27
C GLY A 280 -1.98 -12.16 20.98
N LYS A 281 -2.32 -12.91 19.92
CA LYS A 281 -1.69 -12.76 18.60
C LYS A 281 -1.98 -11.43 17.94
N LEU A 282 -3.19 -10.91 18.12
CA LEU A 282 -3.63 -9.70 17.43
C LEU A 282 -3.33 -8.41 18.21
N LYS A 283 -3.17 -8.49 19.54
CA LYS A 283 -2.99 -7.32 20.40
C LYS A 283 -1.78 -6.44 20.03
N LYS A 284 -0.71 -7.03 19.50
CA LYS A 284 0.45 -6.26 19.01
C LYS A 284 0.16 -5.41 17.78
N PHE A 285 -0.90 -5.74 17.04
CA PHE A 285 -1.36 -4.98 15.87
C PHE A 285 -2.46 -3.96 16.23
N ASP A 286 -2.76 -3.75 17.52
CA ASP A 286 -3.86 -2.90 18.00
C ASP A 286 -3.76 -1.45 17.52
N ARG A 287 -2.56 -1.00 17.13
CA ARG A 287 -2.35 0.33 16.55
C ARG A 287 -2.99 0.49 15.17
N ALA A 288 -3.06 -0.58 14.38
CA ALA A 288 -3.60 -0.53 13.04
C ALA A 288 -5.14 -0.44 13.02
N PRO A 289 -5.72 0.34 12.09
CA PRO A 289 -7.16 0.53 12.00
C PRO A 289 -7.88 -0.80 11.67
N GLU A 290 -7.32 -1.65 10.81
CA GLU A 290 -7.91 -2.96 10.46
C GLU A 290 -8.12 -3.83 11.71
N THR A 291 -7.15 -3.84 12.63
CA THR A 291 -7.21 -4.60 13.88
C THR A 291 -8.28 -4.06 14.82
N LYS A 292 -8.41 -2.73 14.93
CA LYS A 292 -9.46 -2.12 15.76
C LYS A 292 -10.84 -2.42 15.22
N LEU A 293 -11.02 -2.32 13.91
CA LEU A 293 -12.26 -2.69 13.24
C LEU A 293 -12.61 -4.15 13.49
N PHE A 294 -11.63 -5.05 13.35
CA PHE A 294 -11.78 -6.47 13.65
C PHE A 294 -12.21 -6.70 15.10
N PHE A 295 -11.55 -6.07 16.07
CA PHE A 295 -11.92 -6.18 17.49
C PHE A 295 -13.31 -5.61 17.78
N GLY A 296 -13.68 -4.50 17.14
CA GLY A 296 -15.04 -3.94 17.24
C GLY A 296 -16.10 -4.98 16.86
N PHE A 297 -15.94 -5.62 15.70
CA PHE A 297 -16.85 -6.69 15.27
C PHE A 297 -16.76 -7.93 16.15
N LEU A 298 -15.57 -8.37 16.55
CA LEU A 298 -15.40 -9.53 17.43
C LEU A 298 -16.17 -9.35 18.74
N PHE A 299 -15.94 -8.24 19.45
CA PHE A 299 -16.61 -7.98 20.72
C PHE A 299 -18.11 -7.76 20.55
N TYR A 300 -18.55 -7.19 19.43
CA TYR A 300 -19.97 -7.05 19.13
C TYR A 300 -20.65 -8.43 19.03
N ASN A 301 -20.03 -9.35 18.28
CA ASN A 301 -20.53 -10.72 18.09
C ASN A 301 -20.46 -11.56 19.38
N ASP A 302 -19.53 -11.27 20.27
CA ASP A 302 -19.41 -11.93 21.59
C ASP A 302 -20.33 -11.30 22.65
N GLY A 303 -21.09 -10.26 22.31
CA GLY A 303 -22.04 -9.57 23.21
C GLY A 303 -21.40 -8.56 24.16
N ASN A 304 -20.10 -8.28 24.04
CA ASN A 304 -19.42 -7.24 24.80
C ASN A 304 -19.53 -5.88 24.11
N TYR A 305 -20.73 -5.30 24.16
CA TYR A 305 -21.06 -4.07 23.45
C TYR A 305 -20.24 -2.85 23.89
N THR A 306 -19.86 -2.77 25.17
CA THR A 306 -19.02 -1.68 25.69
C THR A 306 -17.64 -1.71 25.04
N ALA A 307 -17.00 -2.88 24.95
CA ALA A 307 -15.72 -3.02 24.27
C ALA A 307 -15.85 -2.77 22.76
N ALA A 308 -16.90 -3.30 22.14
CA ALA A 308 -17.18 -3.09 20.71
C ALA A 308 -17.27 -1.61 20.35
N GLN A 309 -18.09 -0.85 21.10
CA GLN A 309 -18.27 0.58 20.89
C GLN A 309 -16.95 1.36 21.02
N GLU A 310 -16.14 1.04 22.03
CA GLU A 310 -14.84 1.70 22.20
C GLU A 310 -13.87 1.40 21.05
N TYR A 311 -13.84 0.16 20.55
CA TYR A 311 -13.00 -0.21 19.41
C TYR A 311 -13.43 0.45 18.11
N PHE A 312 -14.74 0.51 17.83
CA PHE A 312 -15.25 1.26 16.68
C PHE A 312 -14.92 2.74 16.78
N ARG A 313 -15.14 3.38 17.93
CA ARG A 313 -14.79 4.78 18.15
C ARG A 313 -13.30 5.05 17.89
N LYS A 314 -12.42 4.19 18.41
CA LYS A 314 -10.97 4.31 18.16
C LYS A 314 -10.62 4.14 16.68
N PHE A 315 -11.30 3.25 15.95
CA PHE A 315 -11.13 3.12 14.51
C PHE A 315 -11.57 4.40 13.77
N GLU A 316 -12.77 4.90 14.07
CA GLU A 316 -13.35 6.11 13.45
C GLU A 316 -12.47 7.35 13.66
N MET A 317 -11.79 7.46 14.82
CA MET A 317 -10.86 8.55 15.09
C MET A 317 -9.52 8.43 14.33
N GLN A 318 -9.18 7.25 13.81
CA GLN A 318 -7.90 7.01 13.12
C GLN A 318 -8.00 7.13 11.60
N VAL A 319 -9.17 6.88 11.04
CA VAL A 319 -9.42 6.92 9.60
C VAL A 319 -10.02 8.26 9.20
N ASP A 320 -9.58 8.79 8.06
CA ASP A 320 -10.04 10.10 7.56
C ASP A 320 -11.49 10.02 7.02
N HIS A 321 -11.79 8.96 6.30
CA HIS A 321 -13.12 8.69 5.75
C HIS A 321 -13.41 7.20 5.72
N TYR A 322 -14.66 6.84 6.00
CA TYR A 322 -15.18 5.49 5.84
C TYR A 322 -16.64 5.51 5.37
N THR A 323 -17.04 4.42 4.72
CA THR A 323 -18.40 4.21 4.23
C THR A 323 -18.88 2.84 4.70
N ILE A 324 -20.15 2.71 5.06
CA ILE A 324 -20.72 1.44 5.51
C ILE A 324 -21.61 0.88 4.40
N TYR A 325 -21.37 -0.38 4.07
CA TYR A 325 -22.20 -1.16 3.18
C TYR A 325 -22.85 -2.30 3.95
N GLY A 326 -24.05 -2.68 3.55
CA GLY A 326 -24.83 -3.75 4.15
C GLY A 326 -25.31 -4.78 3.12
N LYS A 327 -25.48 -6.01 3.57
CA LYS A 327 -26.20 -7.06 2.83
C LYS A 327 -27.00 -7.94 3.81
N PRO A 328 -28.02 -8.70 3.37
CA PRO A 328 -28.68 -9.66 4.24
C PRO A 328 -27.69 -10.67 4.83
N LEU A 329 -27.76 -10.86 6.16
CA LEU A 329 -26.84 -11.72 6.91
C LEU A 329 -27.06 -13.19 6.53
N LYS A 330 -26.08 -13.80 5.86
CA LYS A 330 -26.09 -15.25 5.53
C LYS A 330 -25.38 -16.10 6.60
N GLN A 331 -24.37 -15.56 7.26
CA GLN A 331 -23.57 -16.22 8.31
C GLN A 331 -23.77 -15.52 9.67
N SER A 332 -23.52 -16.18 10.80
CA SER A 332 -23.90 -15.63 12.12
C SER A 332 -23.01 -14.49 12.64
N LYS A 333 -21.83 -14.25 12.04
CA LYS A 333 -20.81 -13.34 12.57
C LYS A 333 -20.75 -12.04 11.77
N ILE A 334 -21.42 -11.02 12.29
CA ILE A 334 -21.53 -9.69 11.68
C ILE A 334 -20.15 -9.08 11.45
N GLY A 335 -19.90 -8.63 10.22
CA GLY A 335 -18.74 -7.85 9.81
C GLY A 335 -17.42 -8.58 9.80
N ILE A 336 -17.40 -9.91 10.00
CA ILE A 336 -16.15 -10.68 9.99
C ILE A 336 -15.78 -11.13 8.57
N GLU A 337 -16.77 -11.34 7.70
CA GLU A 337 -16.54 -11.80 6.32
C GLU A 337 -15.58 -10.89 5.55
N GLN A 338 -15.64 -9.56 5.78
CA GLN A 338 -14.81 -8.56 5.09
C GLN A 338 -13.30 -8.77 5.24
N PHE A 339 -12.85 -9.50 6.28
CA PHE A 339 -11.43 -9.79 6.49
C PHE A 339 -10.96 -11.07 5.80
N THR A 340 -11.87 -11.83 5.17
CA THR A 340 -11.56 -13.18 4.65
C THR A 340 -11.42 -13.25 3.14
N GLY A 341 -11.90 -12.23 2.44
CA GLY A 341 -11.85 -12.08 0.99
C GLY A 341 -12.41 -10.73 0.56
N LEU A 342 -12.35 -10.46 -0.75
CA LEU A 342 -12.91 -9.24 -1.33
C LEU A 342 -14.45 -9.19 -1.12
N PRO A 343 -14.99 -8.12 -0.52
CA PRO A 343 -16.42 -7.97 -0.31
C PRO A 343 -17.20 -8.04 -1.63
N ARG A 344 -18.28 -8.84 -1.64
CA ARG A 344 -19.21 -8.99 -2.77
C ARG A 344 -20.64 -8.82 -2.30
N ASP A 345 -21.50 -8.32 -3.18
CA ASP A 345 -22.95 -8.18 -2.97
C ASP A 345 -23.35 -7.23 -1.81
N PHE A 346 -22.46 -6.31 -1.42
CA PHE A 346 -22.73 -5.28 -0.43
C PHE A 346 -23.22 -4.00 -1.11
N ALA A 347 -24.27 -3.37 -0.56
CA ALA A 347 -24.81 -2.10 -1.03
C ALA A 347 -24.63 -1.02 0.04
N GLU A 348 -24.39 0.22 -0.37
CA GLU A 348 -24.19 1.34 0.56
C GLU A 348 -25.46 1.53 1.41
N ILE A 349 -25.28 1.76 2.71
CA ILE A 349 -26.37 2.03 3.64
C ILE A 349 -26.19 3.40 4.30
N ASN A 350 -27.31 4.00 4.71
CA ASN A 350 -27.26 5.26 5.45
C ASN A 350 -26.68 5.03 6.84
N MET A 351 -25.56 5.69 7.11
CA MET A 351 -24.90 5.62 8.41
C MET A 351 -25.72 6.35 9.48
N ALA A 352 -25.86 5.72 10.65
CA ALA A 352 -26.48 6.34 11.81
C ALA A 352 -25.58 7.44 12.40
N PRO A 353 -26.15 8.47 13.08
CA PRO A 353 -25.36 9.58 13.64
C PRO A 353 -24.25 9.17 14.61
N GLY A 354 -24.42 8.09 15.39
CA GLY A 354 -23.38 7.57 16.29
C GLY A 354 -22.46 6.53 15.67
N GLY A 355 -22.25 6.56 14.35
CA GLY A 355 -21.21 5.82 13.66
C GLY A 355 -21.51 4.34 13.45
N ILE A 356 -20.46 3.51 13.41
CA ILE A 356 -20.53 2.08 13.06
C ILE A 356 -21.43 1.33 14.05
N PHE A 357 -21.25 1.55 15.36
CA PHE A 357 -21.97 0.80 16.38
C PHE A 357 -23.49 1.00 16.29
N GLU A 358 -23.97 2.24 16.22
CA GLU A 358 -25.39 2.55 16.09
C GLU A 358 -25.97 2.11 14.73
N THR A 359 -25.15 2.16 13.67
CA THR A 359 -25.56 1.67 12.35
C THR A 359 -25.86 0.17 12.42
N ILE A 360 -24.98 -0.62 13.05
CA ILE A 360 -25.19 -2.06 13.21
C ILE A 360 -26.48 -2.35 13.99
N GLN A 361 -26.77 -1.58 15.06
CA GLN A 361 -27.98 -1.76 15.85
C GLN A 361 -29.27 -1.40 15.10
N SER A 362 -29.18 -0.44 14.17
CA SER A 362 -30.32 0.05 13.38
C SER A 362 -30.70 -0.90 12.24
N TYR A 363 -29.73 -1.61 11.68
CA TYR A 363 -29.92 -2.53 10.55
C TYR A 363 -29.88 -4.00 11.00
N LYS A 364 -30.91 -4.44 11.72
CA LYS A 364 -31.00 -5.83 12.21
C LYS A 364 -31.08 -6.85 11.06
N GLY A 365 -30.35 -7.95 11.20
CA GLY A 365 -30.32 -9.02 10.19
C GLY A 365 -29.43 -8.74 8.98
N TYR A 366 -28.55 -7.73 9.07
CA TYR A 366 -27.56 -7.40 8.05
C TYR A 366 -26.17 -7.87 8.46
N ASP A 367 -25.37 -8.19 7.45
CA ASP A 367 -23.92 -8.21 7.52
C ASP A 367 -23.38 -6.86 7.04
N PHE A 368 -22.19 -6.48 7.49
CA PHE A 368 -21.63 -5.15 7.26
C PHE A 368 -20.22 -5.22 6.68
N TYR A 369 -19.95 -4.33 5.74
CA TYR A 369 -18.63 -4.05 5.22
C TYR A 369 -18.33 -2.58 5.47
N VAL A 370 -17.24 -2.30 6.19
CA VAL A 370 -16.78 -0.93 6.43
C VAL A 370 -15.63 -0.66 5.48
N TYR A 371 -15.93 0.09 4.42
CA TYR A 371 -14.92 0.54 3.47
C TYR A 371 -14.16 1.73 4.05
N PHE A 372 -12.84 1.67 3.97
CA PHE A 372 -11.93 2.79 4.22
C PHE A 372 -10.70 2.60 3.34
N LYS A 373 -9.90 3.67 3.17
CA LYS A 373 -8.69 3.62 2.34
C LYS A 373 -7.69 2.61 2.93
N ASN A 374 -7.36 1.58 2.15
CA ASN A 374 -6.58 0.43 2.64
C ASN A 374 -5.10 0.77 2.78
N LEU A 375 -4.60 0.84 4.02
CA LEU A 375 -3.20 1.15 4.32
C LEU A 375 -2.24 0.03 3.88
N GLU A 376 -2.74 -1.18 3.66
CA GLU A 376 -1.91 -2.32 3.25
C GLU A 376 -1.17 -2.05 1.94
N PHE A 377 -1.78 -1.36 0.97
CA PHE A 377 -1.11 -1.03 -0.29
C PHE A 377 0.11 -0.12 -0.11
N VAL A 378 0.12 0.71 0.94
CA VAL A 378 1.26 1.54 1.31
C VAL A 378 2.27 0.72 2.12
N ARG A 379 1.78 -0.08 3.07
CA ARG A 379 2.61 -0.96 3.91
C ARG A 379 3.44 -1.94 3.10
N LEU A 380 2.87 -2.49 2.03
CA LEU A 380 3.56 -3.41 1.12
C LEU A 380 4.84 -2.81 0.52
N VAL A 381 4.93 -1.49 0.31
CA VAL A 381 6.14 -0.86 -0.23
C VAL A 381 7.34 -0.99 0.73
N PHE A 382 7.07 -1.05 2.03
CA PHE A 382 8.07 -1.23 3.09
C PHE A 382 8.32 -2.71 3.43
N SER A 383 7.67 -3.62 2.72
CA SER A 383 7.99 -5.05 2.68
C SER A 383 7.88 -5.74 4.05
N GLU A 384 8.37 -6.97 4.15
CA GLU A 384 8.28 -7.80 5.36
C GLU A 384 9.21 -7.32 6.49
N GLU A 385 10.27 -6.57 6.18
CA GLU A 385 11.19 -5.95 7.15
C GLU A 385 10.43 -5.05 8.12
N HIS A 386 9.58 -4.16 7.59
CA HIS A 386 8.78 -3.24 8.39
C HIS A 386 7.96 -4.01 9.43
N CYS A 387 7.27 -5.07 9.01
CA CYS A 387 6.43 -5.84 9.92
C CYS A 387 7.26 -6.67 10.91
N LYS A 388 8.33 -7.34 10.45
CA LYS A 388 9.21 -8.13 11.31
C LYS A 388 9.88 -7.28 12.38
N ILE A 389 10.37 -6.10 12.05
CA ILE A 389 11.04 -5.22 13.02
C ILE A 389 10.03 -4.70 14.06
N ASN A 390 8.85 -4.28 13.63
CA ASN A 390 7.89 -3.59 14.49
C ASN A 390 6.94 -4.53 15.27
N TYR A 391 6.75 -5.78 14.83
CA TYR A 391 5.75 -6.69 15.40
C TYR A 391 6.29 -8.09 15.81
N LYS A 392 7.60 -8.32 15.78
CA LYS A 392 8.21 -9.58 16.26
C LYS A 392 8.17 -9.73 17.78
N GLN A 393 8.02 -8.62 18.51
CA GLN A 393 7.99 -8.59 19.99
C GLN A 393 6.79 -9.32 20.60
#